data_AF-A0A3L8BXY6-F1
#
_entry.id   AF-A0A3L8BXY6-F1
#
_cell.length_a   1.000
_cell.length_b   1.000
_cell.length_c   1.000
_cell.angle_alpha   90.00
_cell.angle_beta   90.00
_cell.angle_gamma   90.00
#
_symmetry.space_group_name_H-M   'P 1'
#
loop_
_entity.id
_entity.type
_entity.pdbx_description
1 polymer ?
#
loop_
_entity_poly.entity_id
_entity_poly.type
_entity_poly.pdbx_seq_one_letter_code
_entity_poly.pdbx_strand_id
1 'polypeptide(L)'
;MSEALTDQLIKSEYSALKAEMLLRIAIQNLVILVAIVLFVPSALLIVTAPQYASVLALIYVAANLALALQWCHQGVRQCALKQAILACDQAAGRDSSWETWLPTQRPASMLGSRWFISTKLVFIGLSAAAIVLAIKCFDVVLLCSAIVFFITVAVLLTNPKE
;
A
#
# COMPACT_ATOMS: atom_id res chain seq x y z
N MET A 1 -2.45 39.85 -15.53
CA MET A 1 -3.38 38.71 -15.33
C MET A 1 -4.40 39.17 -14.30
N SER A 2 -5.71 38.98 -14.52
CA SER A 2 -6.72 39.44 -13.56
C SER A 2 -6.61 38.67 -12.23
N GLU A 3 -6.80 39.35 -11.11
CA GLU A 3 -6.78 38.76 -9.76
C GLU A 3 -7.76 37.57 -9.65
N ALA A 4 -8.96 37.71 -10.24
CA ALA A 4 -9.96 36.65 -10.31
C ALA A 4 -9.51 35.38 -11.06
N LEU A 5 -8.66 35.51 -12.09
CA LEU A 5 -8.12 34.36 -12.82
C LEU A 5 -7.08 33.63 -11.98
N THR A 6 -6.29 34.36 -11.19
CA THR A 6 -5.28 33.81 -10.29
C THR A 6 -5.93 32.98 -9.19
N ASP A 7 -6.98 33.52 -8.57
CA ASP A 7 -7.75 32.81 -7.54
C ASP A 7 -8.42 31.54 -8.06
N GLN A 8 -8.96 31.58 -9.28
CA GLN A 8 -9.57 30.43 -9.92
C GLN A 8 -8.55 29.31 -10.20
N LEU A 9 -7.35 29.68 -10.66
CA LEU A 9 -6.27 28.72 -10.90
C LEU A 9 -5.81 28.06 -9.60
N ILE A 10 -5.54 28.84 -8.54
CA ILE A 10 -5.12 28.31 -7.23
C ILE A 10 -6.16 27.33 -6.67
N LYS A 11 -7.45 27.67 -6.77
CA LYS A 11 -8.53 26.80 -6.31
C LYS A 11 -8.59 25.49 -7.12
N SER A 12 -8.38 25.57 -8.43
CA SER A 12 -8.37 24.39 -9.31
C SER A 12 -7.20 23.45 -9.02
N GLU A 13 -6.00 24.00 -8.81
CA GLU A 13 -4.80 23.25 -8.44
C GLU A 13 -4.96 22.57 -7.08
N TYR A 14 -5.48 23.29 -6.09
CA TYR A 14 -5.76 22.73 -4.77
C TYR A 14 -6.77 21.58 -4.82
N SER A 15 -7.83 21.71 -5.63
CA SER A 15 -8.81 20.64 -5.83
C SER A 15 -8.18 19.44 -6.54
N ALA A 16 -7.30 19.66 -7.52
CA ALA A 16 -6.58 18.61 -8.22
C ALA A 16 -5.65 17.85 -7.28
N LEU A 17 -4.91 18.53 -6.40
CA LEU A 17 -4.05 17.91 -5.38
C LEU A 17 -4.86 17.01 -4.43
N LYS A 18 -6.02 17.49 -3.97
CA LYS A 18 -6.92 16.70 -3.11
C LYS A 18 -7.51 15.48 -3.83
N ALA A 19 -7.94 15.63 -5.08
CA ALA A 19 -8.44 14.51 -5.88
C ALA A 19 -7.36 13.45 -6.13
N GLU A 20 -6.15 13.90 -6.47
CA GLU A 20 -4.98 13.04 -6.66
C GLU A 20 -4.61 12.29 -5.37
N MET A 21 -4.65 12.95 -4.21
CA MET A 21 -4.46 12.29 -2.91
C MET A 21 -5.45 11.13 -2.71
N LEU A 22 -6.73 11.34 -2.99
CA LEU A 22 -7.77 10.31 -2.86
C LEU A 22 -7.52 9.15 -3.84
N LEU A 23 -7.13 9.43 -5.08
CA LEU A 23 -6.77 8.41 -6.05
C LEU A 23 -5.60 7.55 -5.55
N ARG A 24 -4.56 8.16 -5.00
CA ARG A 24 -3.40 7.43 -4.46
C ARG A 24 -3.78 6.54 -3.28
N ILE A 25 -4.68 7.01 -2.41
CA ILE A 25 -5.26 6.22 -1.31
C ILE A 25 -6.07 5.04 -1.87
N ALA A 26 -6.91 5.27 -2.88
CA ALA A 26 -7.68 4.21 -3.52
C ALA A 26 -6.78 3.13 -4.14
N ILE A 27 -5.70 3.54 -4.83
CA ILE A 27 -4.71 2.61 -5.40
C ILE A 27 -4.03 1.79 -4.30
N GLN A 28 -3.63 2.39 -3.18
CA GLN A 28 -3.04 1.63 -2.07
C GLN A 28 -3.99 0.58 -1.49
N ASN A 29 -5.27 0.92 -1.30
CA ASN A 29 -6.29 -0.05 -0.90
C ASN A 29 -6.44 -1.18 -1.91
N LEU A 30 -6.49 -0.84 -3.20
CA LEU A 30 -6.64 -1.82 -4.26
C LEU A 30 -5.47 -2.80 -4.28
N VAL A 31 -4.23 -2.32 -4.08
CA VAL A 31 -3.03 -3.16 -4.01
C VAL A 31 -3.13 -4.18 -2.86
N ILE A 32 -3.64 -3.78 -1.69
CA ILE A 32 -3.86 -4.69 -0.55
C ILE A 32 -4.92 -5.73 -0.90
N LEU A 33 -6.05 -5.29 -1.48
CA LEU A 33 -7.12 -6.19 -1.87
C LEU A 33 -6.63 -7.22 -2.89
N VAL A 34 -5.83 -6.80 -3.87
CA VAL A 34 -5.19 -7.69 -4.85
C VAL A 34 -4.27 -8.70 -4.15
N ALA A 35 -3.45 -8.27 -3.18
CA ALA A 35 -2.59 -9.18 -2.42
C ALA A 35 -3.37 -10.29 -1.70
N ILE A 36 -4.52 -9.93 -1.09
CA ILE A 36 -5.44 -10.87 -0.43
C ILE A 36 -6.12 -11.78 -1.45
N VAL A 37 -6.64 -11.23 -2.54
CA VAL A 37 -7.35 -11.98 -3.58
C VAL A 37 -6.41 -12.97 -4.29
N LEU A 38 -5.14 -12.63 -4.48
CA LEU A 38 -4.14 -13.55 -5.02
C LEU A 38 -3.72 -14.63 -4.01
N PHE A 39 -3.76 -14.34 -2.71
CA PHE A 39 -3.39 -15.31 -1.68
C PHE A 39 -4.31 -16.52 -1.66
N VAL A 40 -5.63 -16.30 -1.72
CA VAL A 40 -6.63 -17.38 -1.62
C VAL A 40 -6.41 -18.50 -2.65
N PRO A 41 -6.32 -18.24 -3.97
CA PRO A 41 -6.06 -19.28 -4.95
C PRO A 41 -4.64 -19.86 -4.82
N SER A 42 -3.62 -19.06 -4.48
CA SER A 42 -2.26 -19.59 -4.25
C SER A 42 -2.22 -20.57 -3.08
N ALA A 43 -2.85 -20.24 -1.95
CA ALA A 43 -2.95 -21.12 -0.80
C ALA A 43 -3.69 -22.41 -1.14
N LEU A 44 -4.80 -22.32 -1.88
CA LEU A 44 -5.56 -23.49 -2.34
C LEU A 44 -4.71 -24.39 -3.26
N LEU A 45 -3.96 -23.80 -4.20
CA LEU A 45 -3.07 -24.54 -5.10
C LEU A 45 -1.91 -25.20 -4.34
N ILE A 46 -1.31 -24.52 -3.35
CA ILE A 46 -0.25 -25.10 -2.51
C ILE A 46 -0.76 -26.35 -1.78
N VAL A 47 -1.99 -26.31 -1.27
CA VAL A 47 -2.60 -27.44 -0.54
C VAL A 47 -3.02 -28.58 -1.47
N THR A 48 -3.58 -28.27 -2.64
CA THR A 48 -4.11 -29.29 -3.57
C THR A 48 -3.07 -29.88 -4.53
N ALA A 49 -1.98 -29.15 -4.80
CA ALA A 49 -0.88 -29.59 -5.65
C ALA A 49 0.47 -29.50 -4.91
N PRO A 50 0.69 -30.30 -3.85
CA PRO A 50 1.84 -30.20 -2.97
C PRO A 50 3.19 -30.39 -3.67
N GLN A 51 3.21 -31.12 -4.80
CA GLN A 51 4.42 -31.28 -5.63
C GLN A 51 4.96 -29.95 -6.20
N TYR A 52 4.14 -28.90 -6.24
CA TYR A 52 4.53 -27.56 -6.69
C TYR A 52 4.51 -26.52 -5.56
N ALA A 53 4.34 -26.94 -4.30
CA ALA A 53 4.13 -26.04 -3.16
C ALA A 53 5.20 -24.95 -3.05
N SER A 54 6.49 -25.31 -3.10
CA SER A 54 7.60 -24.36 -2.99
C SER A 54 7.61 -23.34 -4.13
N VAL A 55 7.33 -23.78 -5.37
CA VAL A 55 7.29 -22.92 -6.56
C VAL A 55 6.12 -21.94 -6.47
N LEU A 56 4.95 -22.42 -6.07
CA LEU A 56 3.76 -21.59 -5.89
C LEU A 56 3.95 -20.57 -4.75
N ALA A 57 4.59 -20.98 -3.65
CA ALA A 57 4.95 -20.06 -2.57
C ALA A 57 5.93 -18.99 -3.06
N LEU A 58 6.97 -19.35 -3.82
CA LEU A 58 7.91 -18.38 -4.38
C LEU A 58 7.22 -17.36 -5.30
N ILE A 59 6.38 -17.84 -6.23
CA ILE A 59 5.61 -16.99 -7.14
C ILE A 59 4.76 -16.01 -6.35
N TYR A 60 4.03 -16.51 -5.34
CA TYR A 60 3.19 -15.66 -4.51
C TYR A 60 4.01 -14.63 -3.74
N VAL A 61 5.08 -15.03 -3.05
CA VAL A 61 5.90 -14.13 -2.24
C VAL A 61 6.59 -13.08 -3.11
N ALA A 62 7.03 -13.43 -4.33
CA ALA A 62 7.58 -12.47 -5.29
C ALA A 62 6.53 -11.47 -5.80
N ALA A 63 5.33 -11.94 -6.13
CA ALA A 63 4.22 -11.06 -6.49
C ALA A 63 3.83 -10.13 -5.33
N ASN A 64 3.82 -10.66 -4.10
CA ASN A 64 3.52 -9.90 -2.90
C ASN A 64 4.58 -8.83 -2.61
N LEU A 65 5.86 -9.11 -2.87
CA LEU A 65 6.93 -8.11 -2.83
C LEU A 65 6.69 -6.99 -3.84
N ALA A 66 6.34 -7.31 -5.09
CA ALA A 66 6.04 -6.30 -6.11
C ALA A 66 4.86 -5.40 -5.70
N LEU A 67 3.81 -5.98 -5.13
CA LEU A 67 2.67 -5.23 -4.58
C LEU A 67 3.09 -4.37 -3.37
N ALA A 68 3.91 -4.90 -2.46
CA ALA A 68 4.43 -4.14 -1.33
C ALA A 68 5.27 -2.94 -1.79
N LEU A 69 6.15 -3.12 -2.79
CA LEU A 69 6.92 -2.04 -3.40
C LEU A 69 6.02 -0.97 -4.02
N GLN A 70 4.97 -1.39 -4.75
CA GLN A 70 4.00 -0.47 -5.32
C GLN A 70 3.24 0.30 -4.22
N TRP A 71 2.83 -0.38 -3.15
CA TRP A 71 2.19 0.25 -2.00
C TRP A 71 3.11 1.29 -1.35
N CYS A 72 4.39 0.96 -1.16
CA CYS A 72 5.41 1.86 -0.64
C CYS A 72 5.60 3.09 -1.54
N HIS A 73 5.72 2.89 -2.85
CA HIS A 73 5.89 3.96 -3.84
C HIS A 73 4.70 4.94 -3.86
N GLN A 74 3.46 4.44 -3.83
CA GLN A 74 2.28 5.30 -3.67
C GLN A 74 2.33 6.08 -2.36
N GLY A 75 2.99 5.52 -1.35
CA GLY A 75 3.09 6.13 -0.04
C GLY A 75 4.00 7.35 0.00
N VAL A 76 5.18 7.24 -0.61
CA VAL A 76 6.09 8.38 -0.78
C VAL A 76 5.38 9.53 -1.53
N ARG A 77 4.62 9.21 -2.58
CA ARG A 77 3.84 10.21 -3.34
C ARG A 77 2.78 10.91 -2.49
N GLN A 78 2.08 10.18 -1.63
CA GLN A 78 1.12 10.79 -0.71
C GLN A 78 1.80 11.74 0.29
N CYS A 79 3.00 11.43 0.78
CA CYS A 79 3.73 12.36 1.66
C CYS A 79 4.04 13.68 0.93
N ALA A 80 4.54 13.62 -0.31
CA ALA A 80 4.81 14.80 -1.11
C ALA A 80 3.53 15.63 -1.39
N LEU A 81 2.43 14.96 -1.75
CA LEU A 81 1.14 15.62 -1.97
C LEU A 81 0.59 16.25 -0.69
N LYS A 82 0.72 15.58 0.46
CA LYS A 82 0.32 16.15 1.75
C LYS A 82 1.09 17.43 2.04
N GLN A 83 2.41 17.44 1.83
CA GLN A 83 3.23 18.64 2.02
C GLN A 83 2.79 19.79 1.10
N ALA A 84 2.50 19.50 -0.17
CA ALA A 84 1.99 20.51 -1.11
C ALA A 84 0.63 21.08 -0.67
N ILE A 85 -0.31 20.23 -0.24
CA ILE A 85 -1.63 20.66 0.25
C ILE A 85 -1.49 21.52 1.51
N LEU A 86 -0.64 21.12 2.46
CA LEU A 86 -0.38 21.88 3.68
C LEU A 86 0.23 23.26 3.36
N ALA A 87 1.14 23.34 2.39
CA ALA A 87 1.69 24.62 1.93
C ALA A 87 0.61 25.54 1.33
N CYS A 88 -0.30 24.99 0.50
CA CYS A 88 -1.43 25.74 -0.05
C CYS A 88 -2.41 26.20 1.04
N ASP A 89 -2.63 25.39 2.07
CA ASP A 89 -3.50 25.74 3.20
C ASP A 89 -2.88 26.83 4.07
N GLN A 90 -1.59 26.74 4.36
CA GLN A 90 -0.85 27.77 5.09
C GLN A 90 -0.84 29.11 4.34
N ALA A 91 -0.59 29.09 3.03
CA ALA A 91 -0.60 30.30 2.20
C ALA A 91 -1.97 31.01 2.17
N ALA A 92 -3.05 30.26 2.40
CA ALA A 92 -4.41 30.78 2.42
C ALA A 92 -4.98 31.00 3.84
N GLY A 93 -4.15 30.89 4.88
CA GLY A 93 -4.58 31.06 6.28
C GLY A 93 -5.59 30.01 6.76
N ARG A 94 -5.62 28.83 6.14
CA ARG A 94 -6.53 27.72 6.50
C ARG A 94 -5.86 26.74 7.45
N ASP A 95 -5.78 27.10 8.71
CA ASP A 95 -5.27 26.20 9.75
C ASP A 95 -6.24 25.03 9.97
N SER A 96 -5.70 23.83 10.16
CA SER A 96 -6.46 22.60 10.45
C SER A 96 -7.42 22.07 9.35
N SER A 97 -7.37 22.62 8.13
CA SER A 97 -8.21 22.14 7.00
C SER A 97 -7.90 20.69 6.60
N TRP A 98 -6.63 20.29 6.72
CA TRP A 98 -6.19 18.93 6.41
C TRP A 98 -6.73 17.91 7.41
N GLU A 99 -6.60 18.22 8.71
CA GLU A 99 -7.00 17.38 9.84
C GLU A 99 -8.51 17.17 9.88
N THR A 100 -9.29 18.15 9.41
CA THR A 100 -10.74 18.07 9.30
C THR A 100 -11.19 17.36 8.03
N TRP A 101 -10.55 17.65 6.88
CA TRP A 101 -10.95 17.09 5.59
C TRP A 101 -10.61 15.61 5.47
N LEU A 102 -9.38 15.19 5.76
CA LEU A 102 -8.93 13.83 5.46
C LEU A 102 -9.79 12.74 6.14
N PRO A 103 -10.17 12.85 7.43
CA PRO A 103 -11.03 11.86 8.07
C PRO A 103 -12.40 11.70 7.40
N THR A 104 -12.99 12.79 6.89
CA THR A 104 -14.30 12.73 6.20
C THR A 104 -14.27 11.96 4.88
N GLN A 105 -13.08 11.81 4.29
CA GLN A 105 -12.89 11.10 3.03
C GLN A 105 -12.45 9.64 3.23
N ARG A 106 -12.22 9.21 4.47
CA ARG A 106 -11.80 7.83 4.75
C ARG A 106 -13.01 6.89 4.62
N PRO A 107 -12.83 5.69 4.04
CA PRO A 107 -13.86 4.66 4.10
C PRO A 107 -14.19 4.36 5.57
N ALA A 108 -15.47 4.45 5.94
CA ALA A 108 -15.94 4.18 7.31
C ALA A 108 -15.90 2.69 7.71
N SER A 109 -15.25 1.82 6.93
CA SER A 109 -15.16 0.39 7.18
C SER A 109 -14.09 0.08 8.26
N MET A 110 -14.16 -1.12 8.86
CA MET A 110 -13.20 -1.56 9.88
C MET A 110 -11.73 -1.52 9.44
N LEU A 111 -11.45 -1.60 8.13
CA LEU A 111 -10.11 -1.46 7.58
C LEU A 111 -9.63 0.00 7.54
N GLY A 112 -10.53 0.98 7.57
CA GLY A 112 -10.27 2.42 7.43
C GLY A 112 -9.63 3.10 8.65
N SER A 113 -9.78 2.54 9.86
CA SER A 113 -9.38 3.20 11.11
C SER A 113 -7.93 2.95 11.55
N ARG A 114 -7.24 1.93 11.01
CA ARG A 114 -5.86 1.54 11.39
C ARG A 114 -4.95 1.26 10.19
N TRP A 115 -5.05 2.12 9.20
CA TRP A 115 -4.57 1.92 7.83
C TRP A 115 -3.05 1.70 7.65
N PHE A 116 -2.21 2.02 8.64
CA PHE A 116 -0.76 1.99 8.45
C PHE A 116 -0.08 0.75 9.02
N ILE A 117 -0.26 0.51 10.33
CA ILE A 117 0.32 -0.64 11.03
C ILE A 117 -0.38 -1.94 10.60
N SER A 118 -1.69 -1.88 10.33
CA SER A 118 -2.46 -3.05 9.87
C SER A 118 -1.96 -3.56 8.52
N THR A 119 -1.61 -2.65 7.60
CA THR A 119 -1.30 -3.02 6.21
C THR A 119 0.08 -3.64 6.02
N LYS A 120 1.13 -3.13 6.69
CA LYS A 120 2.45 -3.78 6.64
C LYS A 120 2.36 -5.23 7.10
N LEU A 121 1.61 -5.45 8.19
CA LEU A 121 1.37 -6.79 8.73
C LEU A 121 0.55 -7.69 7.80
N VAL A 122 -0.33 -7.15 6.96
CA VAL A 122 -1.02 -7.94 5.93
C VAL A 122 -0.01 -8.51 4.94
N PHE A 123 0.88 -7.69 4.36
CA PHE A 123 1.90 -8.20 3.43
C PHE A 123 2.81 -9.25 4.08
N ILE A 124 3.30 -8.96 5.29
CA ILE A 124 4.16 -9.88 6.05
C ILE A 124 3.43 -11.19 6.37
N GLY A 125 2.20 -11.09 6.87
CA GLY A 125 1.38 -12.23 7.26
C GLY A 125 1.03 -13.14 6.09
N LEU A 126 0.67 -12.58 4.93
CA LEU A 126 0.34 -13.36 3.75
C LEU A 126 1.57 -14.09 3.18
N SER A 127 2.72 -13.43 3.12
CA SER A 127 3.97 -14.08 2.70
C SER A 127 4.39 -15.19 3.67
N ALA A 128 4.33 -14.93 4.97
CA ALA A 128 4.64 -15.94 5.98
C ALA A 128 3.69 -17.15 5.90
N ALA A 129 2.39 -16.91 5.73
CA ALA A 129 1.41 -17.98 5.58
C ALA A 129 1.68 -18.85 4.34
N ALA A 130 2.01 -18.24 3.19
CA ALA A 130 2.34 -18.99 1.98
C ALA A 130 3.58 -19.89 2.18
N ILE A 131 4.62 -19.39 2.85
CA ILE A 131 5.83 -20.16 3.17
C ILE A 131 5.51 -21.29 4.14
N VAL A 132 4.74 -21.03 5.19
CA VAL A 132 4.34 -22.05 6.17
C VAL A 132 3.54 -23.17 5.50
N LEU A 133 2.64 -22.85 4.58
CA LEU A 133 1.88 -23.86 3.82
C LEU A 133 2.80 -24.75 2.97
N ALA A 134 3.90 -24.21 2.45
CA ALA A 134 4.88 -24.95 1.65
C ALA A 134 6.01 -25.62 2.46
N ILE A 135 6.04 -25.48 3.79
CA ILE A 135 7.20 -25.88 4.63
C ILE A 135 7.55 -27.37 4.56
N LYS A 136 6.58 -28.22 4.18
CA LYS A 136 6.78 -29.66 4.03
C LYS A 136 7.68 -30.01 2.83
N CYS A 137 7.89 -29.08 1.91
CA CYS A 137 8.73 -29.24 0.72
C CYS A 137 10.05 -28.49 0.92
N PHE A 138 10.92 -29.00 1.79
CA PHE A 138 12.17 -28.32 2.15
C PHE A 138 13.21 -28.43 1.04
N ASP A 139 13.18 -27.46 0.12
CA ASP A 139 14.04 -27.37 -1.05
C ASP A 139 14.67 -25.96 -1.20
N VAL A 140 15.52 -25.80 -2.22
CA VAL A 140 16.17 -24.51 -2.53
C VAL A 140 15.15 -23.43 -2.91
N VAL A 141 14.00 -23.80 -3.47
CA VAL A 141 12.96 -22.85 -3.90
C VAL A 141 12.24 -22.24 -2.69
N LEU A 142 12.01 -23.05 -1.65
CA LEU A 142 11.48 -22.57 -0.37
C LEU A 142 12.47 -21.60 0.31
N LEU A 143 13.77 -21.88 0.26
CA LEU A 143 14.80 -20.95 0.76
C LEU A 143 14.76 -19.61 0.02
N CYS A 144 14.66 -19.62 -1.32
CA CYS A 144 14.47 -18.41 -2.11
C CYS A 144 13.21 -17.64 -1.68
N SER A 145 12.11 -18.35 -1.39
CA SER A 145 10.87 -17.73 -0.91
C SER A 145 11.09 -17.01 0.43
N ALA A 146 11.84 -17.61 1.35
CA ALA A 146 12.20 -17.00 2.63
C ALA A 146 13.08 -15.74 2.44
N ILE A 147 14.04 -15.77 1.51
CA ILE A 147 14.86 -14.59 1.18
C ILE A 147 13.97 -13.45 0.67
N VAL A 148 13.06 -13.71 -0.27
CA VAL A 148 12.13 -12.69 -0.79
C VAL A 148 11.21 -12.17 0.32
N PHE A 149 10.78 -13.02 1.24
CA PHE A 149 10.04 -12.60 2.43
C PHE A 149 10.85 -11.62 3.30
N PHE A 150 12.12 -11.92 3.61
CA PHE A 150 12.97 -11.01 4.38
C PHE A 150 13.21 -9.68 3.66
N ILE A 151 13.39 -9.70 2.34
CA ILE A 151 13.46 -8.47 1.52
C ILE A 151 12.16 -7.67 1.66
N THR A 152 11.00 -8.33 1.59
CA THR A 152 9.68 -7.69 1.76
C THR A 152 9.56 -7.03 3.12
N VAL A 153 9.94 -7.72 4.19
CA VAL A 153 9.96 -7.17 5.55
C VAL A 153 10.89 -5.95 5.62
N ALA A 154 12.12 -6.06 5.12
CA ALA A 154 13.09 -4.97 5.13
C ALA A 154 12.53 -3.72 4.42
N VAL A 155 12.02 -3.88 3.20
CA VAL A 155 11.40 -2.79 2.41
C VAL A 155 10.25 -2.11 3.14
N LEU A 156 9.37 -2.88 3.79
CA LEU A 156 8.21 -2.35 4.52
C LEU A 156 8.63 -1.59 5.79
N LEU A 157 9.69 -2.04 6.45
CA LEU A 157 10.22 -1.41 7.67
C LEU A 157 11.10 -0.19 7.37
N THR A 158 11.76 -0.13 6.22
CA THR A 158 12.59 1.02 5.82
C THR A 158 11.86 2.06 4.97
N ASN A 159 10.55 1.89 4.73
CA ASN A 159 9.77 2.84 3.93
C ASN A 159 9.70 4.21 4.65
N PRO A 160 10.22 5.31 4.04
CA PRO A 160 10.38 6.64 4.66
C PRO A 160 9.06 7.40 4.84
N LYS A 161 7.93 6.69 4.85
CA LYS A 161 6.61 7.25 5.13
C LYS A 161 6.40 7.57 6.62
N GLU A 162 7.43 7.36 7.44
CA GLU A 162 7.50 7.61 8.89
C GLU A 162 8.32 8.88 9.17
#